data_AF-A0A8S1GY97-F1
#
_entry.id   AF-A0A8S1GY97-F1
#
_cell.length_a   1.000
_cell.length_b   1.000
_cell.length_c   1.000
_cell.angle_alpha   90.00
_cell.angle_beta   90.00
_cell.angle_gamma   90.00
#
_symmetry.space_group_name_H-M   'P 1'
#
loop_
_entity.id
_entity.type
_entity.pdbx_description
1 polymer ?
#
loop_
_entity_poly.entity_id
_entity_poly.type
_entity_poly.pdbx_seq_one_letter_code
_entity_poly.pdbx_strand_id
1 'polypeptide(L)'
;MSTLTITVSKPKRKVIDTTDYSIGNMKKELLWVQRTQAKKAFQDTMEQLKKCCTSLHLSQKCDPRLGVQNANPGTERYNLLPKQGGDNLKAIVSLLGDNVIQAEVTIKNPKVAGGFFRSVAQPDVQWKLQQLQDLGNHIARATISLCEMENNLNARCESDSDSFSVETGTLLLNEARAIKDEISFARSSILLPRKRSLLELCYFPPTRKFVPPLPQDNLLSFYISSCRLVCASYQIVPKTVNPQGLTVFMSECQLPFLDEVLESLNLAMLSLQKLISYLDMCRPPITANLS
;
A
#
# COMPACT_ATOMS: atom_id res chain seq x y z
N MET A 1 44.78 -23.28 79.85
CA MET A 1 43.69 -22.57 79.15
C MET A 1 43.77 -22.95 77.68
N SER A 2 42.89 -23.83 77.22
CA SER A 2 42.85 -24.29 75.82
C SER A 2 41.81 -23.47 75.07
N THR A 3 42.25 -22.69 74.09
CA THR A 3 41.39 -21.82 73.28
C THR A 3 40.78 -22.64 72.15
N LEU A 4 39.46 -22.87 72.20
CA LEU A 4 38.69 -23.48 71.12
C LEU A 4 38.45 -22.44 70.01
N THR A 5 38.99 -22.69 68.82
CA THR A 5 38.69 -21.90 67.62
C THR A 5 37.52 -22.53 66.86
N ILE A 6 36.35 -21.88 66.89
CA ILE A 6 35.18 -22.28 66.11
C ILE A 6 35.32 -21.67 64.70
N THR A 7 35.49 -22.51 63.68
CA THR A 7 35.41 -22.10 62.28
C THR A 7 33.97 -22.22 61.79
N VAL A 8 33.30 -21.08 61.60
CA VAL A 8 31.97 -21.03 60.98
C VAL A 8 32.16 -21.01 59.45
N SER A 9 31.90 -22.15 58.80
CA SER A 9 31.83 -22.23 57.34
C SER A 9 30.57 -21.51 56.84
N LYS A 10 30.74 -20.33 56.22
CA LYS A 10 29.65 -19.64 55.53
C LYS A 10 29.19 -20.48 54.32
N PRO A 11 27.88 -20.72 54.12
CA PRO A 11 27.40 -21.39 52.92
C PRO A 11 27.70 -20.52 51.70
N LYS A 12 28.35 -21.09 50.68
CA LYS A 12 28.55 -20.44 49.38
C LYS A 12 27.18 -20.14 48.77
N ARG A 13 26.80 -18.85 48.72
CA ARG A 13 25.63 -18.38 47.98
C ARG A 13 25.85 -18.76 46.51
N LYS A 14 25.01 -19.65 45.95
CA LYS A 14 24.98 -19.87 44.50
C LYS A 14 24.65 -18.53 43.85
N VAL A 15 25.62 -17.92 43.18
CA VAL A 15 25.35 -16.82 42.26
C VAL A 15 24.61 -17.48 41.10
N ILE A 16 23.28 -17.34 41.07
CA ILE A 16 22.50 -17.68 39.89
C ILE A 16 22.95 -16.67 38.84
N ASP A 17 23.51 -17.15 37.74
CA ASP A 17 23.92 -16.29 36.64
C ASP A 17 22.66 -15.67 36.04
N THR A 18 22.36 -14.43 36.43
CA THR A 18 21.14 -13.71 36.07
C THR A 18 21.02 -13.53 34.56
N THR A 19 22.14 -13.64 33.85
CA THR A 19 22.25 -13.56 32.39
C THR A 19 21.61 -14.77 31.70
N ASP A 20 21.95 -15.99 32.15
CA ASP A 20 21.44 -17.24 31.56
C ASP A 20 19.92 -17.40 31.79
N TYR A 21 19.44 -17.00 32.97
CA TYR A 21 18.02 -16.98 33.27
C TYR A 21 17.24 -16.00 32.38
N SER A 22 17.81 -14.82 32.13
CA SER A 22 17.20 -13.80 31.26
C SER A 22 17.14 -14.25 29.81
N ILE A 23 18.20 -14.88 29.29
CA ILE A 23 18.23 -15.46 27.93
C ILE A 23 17.20 -16.60 27.81
N GLY A 24 17.09 -17.46 28.83
CA GLY A 24 16.10 -18.54 28.88
C GLY A 24 14.66 -18.03 28.82
N ASN A 25 14.34 -16.96 29.54
CA ASN A 25 13.02 -16.33 29.48
C ASN A 25 12.75 -15.67 28.13
N MET A 26 13.73 -14.98 27.55
CA MET A 26 13.59 -14.34 26.24
C MET A 26 13.29 -15.35 25.13
N LYS A 27 13.92 -16.54 25.18
CA LYS A 27 13.59 -17.65 24.28
C LYS A 27 12.15 -18.14 24.46
N LYS A 28 11.67 -18.29 25.69
CA LYS A 28 10.27 -18.69 25.96
C LYS A 28 9.28 -17.65 25.45
N GLU A 29 9.55 -16.37 25.67
CA GLU A 29 8.74 -15.26 25.15
C GLU A 29 8.73 -15.27 23.61
N LEU A 30 9.89 -15.46 22.97
CA LEU A 30 9.98 -15.57 21.51
C LEU A 30 9.11 -16.71 20.98
N LEU A 31 9.15 -17.89 21.60
CA LEU A 31 8.31 -19.02 21.20
C LEU A 31 6.82 -18.73 21.39
N TRP A 32 6.45 -18.07 22.49
CA TRP A 32 5.07 -17.68 22.74
C TRP A 32 4.55 -16.66 21.71
N VAL A 33 5.36 -15.64 21.37
CA VAL A 33 5.04 -14.66 20.32
C VAL A 33 4.81 -15.35 18.99
N GLN A 34 5.67 -16.30 18.62
CA GLN A 34 5.52 -17.06 17.36
C GLN A 34 4.22 -17.88 17.31
N ARG A 35 3.90 -18.60 18.39
CA ARG A 35 2.70 -19.47 18.44
C ARG A 35 1.39 -18.68 18.47
N THR A 36 1.39 -17.54 19.15
CA THR A 36 0.14 -16.82 19.48
C THR A 36 0.03 -15.52 18.69
N GLN A 37 1.00 -14.63 18.85
CA GLN A 37 0.93 -13.28 18.29
C GLN A 37 1.11 -13.28 16.77
N ALA A 38 1.98 -14.14 16.23
CA ALA A 38 2.21 -14.20 14.78
C ALA A 38 0.96 -14.67 14.04
N LYS A 39 0.32 -15.76 14.52
CA LYS A 39 -0.94 -16.25 13.95
C LYS A 39 -2.03 -15.18 13.96
N LYS A 40 -2.24 -14.54 15.10
CA LYS A 40 -3.22 -13.46 15.23
C LYS A 40 -2.92 -12.30 14.26
N ALA A 41 -1.68 -11.82 14.24
CA ALA A 41 -1.31 -10.69 13.40
C ALA A 41 -1.51 -11.00 11.90
N PHE A 42 -1.10 -12.19 11.43
CA PHE A 42 -1.32 -12.57 10.04
C PHE A 42 -2.80 -12.75 9.69
N GLN A 43 -3.62 -13.28 10.61
CA GLN A 43 -5.07 -13.37 10.41
C GLN A 43 -5.72 -11.99 10.34
N ASP A 44 -5.38 -11.09 11.28
CA ASP A 44 -5.88 -9.71 11.29
C ASP A 44 -5.48 -8.99 9.99
N THR A 45 -4.23 -9.15 9.52
CA THR A 45 -3.73 -8.61 8.26
C THR A 45 -4.45 -9.22 7.05
N MET A 46 -4.66 -10.54 7.04
CA MET A 46 -5.38 -11.24 5.97
C MET A 46 -6.80 -10.73 5.81
N GLU A 47 -7.51 -10.52 6.92
CA GLU A 47 -8.87 -10.00 6.91
C GLU A 47 -8.92 -8.59 6.28
N GLN A 48 -7.98 -7.71 6.62
CA GLN A 48 -7.92 -6.38 6.00
C GLN A 48 -7.58 -6.46 4.50
N LEU A 49 -6.63 -7.30 4.10
CA LEU A 49 -6.30 -7.44 2.67
C LEU A 49 -7.42 -8.09 1.87
N LYS A 50 -8.23 -8.97 2.47
CA LYS A 50 -9.44 -9.53 1.87
C LYS A 50 -10.46 -8.43 1.55
N LYS A 51 -10.64 -7.45 2.45
CA LYS A 51 -11.47 -6.26 2.17
C LYS A 51 -10.93 -5.50 0.98
N CYS A 52 -9.63 -5.23 0.95
CA CYS A 52 -8.99 -4.56 -0.19
C CYS A 52 -9.21 -5.31 -1.52
N CYS A 53 -9.03 -6.63 -1.52
CA CYS A 53 -9.24 -7.46 -2.71
C CYS A 53 -10.69 -7.45 -3.19
N THR A 54 -11.64 -7.33 -2.27
CA THR A 54 -13.07 -7.25 -2.60
C THR A 54 -13.38 -5.88 -3.22
N SER A 55 -12.98 -4.78 -2.59
CA SER A 55 -13.21 -3.43 -3.10
C SER A 55 -12.54 -3.17 -4.46
N LEU A 56 -11.36 -3.78 -4.69
CA LEU A 56 -10.59 -3.62 -5.92
C LEU A 56 -10.86 -4.71 -6.97
N HIS A 57 -11.79 -5.64 -6.72
CA HIS A 57 -12.14 -6.74 -7.63
C HIS A 57 -10.93 -7.61 -8.02
N LEU A 58 -10.05 -7.93 -7.06
CA LEU A 58 -8.79 -8.64 -7.28
C LEU A 58 -8.92 -10.17 -7.17
N SER A 59 -10.13 -10.73 -7.22
CA SER A 59 -10.40 -12.17 -7.05
C SER A 59 -9.52 -13.08 -7.92
N GLN A 60 -9.21 -12.65 -9.15
CA GLN A 60 -8.38 -13.39 -10.11
C GLN A 60 -6.86 -13.22 -9.89
N LYS A 61 -6.45 -12.28 -9.04
CA LYS A 61 -5.04 -11.95 -8.78
C LYS A 61 -4.58 -12.36 -7.38
N CYS A 62 -5.48 -12.32 -6.40
CA CYS A 62 -5.17 -12.72 -5.04
C CYS A 62 -5.12 -14.25 -4.90
N ASP A 63 -4.57 -14.74 -3.79
CA ASP A 63 -4.53 -16.16 -3.52
C ASP A 63 -5.96 -16.75 -3.37
N PRO A 64 -6.29 -17.87 -4.05
CA PRO A 64 -7.63 -18.47 -3.98
C PRO A 64 -8.08 -18.83 -2.56
N ARG A 65 -7.14 -19.10 -1.64
CA ARG A 65 -7.43 -19.45 -0.24
C ARG A 65 -8.11 -18.32 0.53
N LEU A 66 -8.04 -17.06 0.05
CA LEU A 66 -8.75 -15.94 0.68
C LEU A 66 -10.27 -16.06 0.53
N GLY A 67 -10.76 -16.80 -0.47
CA GLY A 67 -12.18 -16.93 -0.76
C GLY A 67 -12.84 -15.58 -1.08
N VAL A 68 -12.18 -14.73 -1.88
CA VAL A 68 -12.78 -13.51 -2.43
C VAL A 68 -13.71 -13.93 -3.57
N GLN A 69 -14.96 -13.48 -3.54
CA GLN A 69 -15.92 -13.83 -4.59
C GLN A 69 -15.51 -13.20 -5.93
N ASN A 70 -15.70 -13.97 -7.01
CA ASN A 70 -15.47 -13.48 -8.36
C ASN A 70 -16.53 -12.44 -8.72
N ALA A 71 -16.16 -11.17 -8.64
CA ALA A 71 -16.93 -10.05 -9.17
C ALA A 71 -16.09 -9.33 -10.21
N ASN A 72 -16.66 -9.10 -11.39
CA ASN A 72 -16.03 -8.26 -12.40
C ASN A 72 -16.29 -6.78 -12.05
N PRO A 73 -15.30 -5.89 -12.19
CA PRO A 73 -15.51 -4.48 -11.95
C PRO A 73 -16.56 -3.95 -12.93
N GLY A 74 -17.55 -3.22 -12.41
CA GLY A 74 -18.49 -2.46 -13.21
C GLY A 74 -17.86 -1.19 -13.80
N THR A 75 -18.57 -0.54 -14.73
CA THR A 75 -18.23 0.81 -15.16
C THR A 75 -18.86 1.83 -14.22
N GLU A 76 -18.05 2.73 -13.67
CA GLU A 76 -18.48 3.78 -12.76
C GLU A 76 -18.18 5.16 -13.35
N ARG A 77 -19.15 6.09 -13.23
CA ARG A 77 -19.05 7.43 -13.80
C ARG A 77 -18.81 8.47 -12.71
N TYR A 78 -17.76 9.26 -12.87
CA TYR A 78 -17.28 10.25 -11.91
C TYR A 78 -17.31 11.66 -12.49
N ASN A 79 -17.84 12.61 -11.72
CA ASN A 79 -17.80 14.04 -12.06
C ASN A 79 -16.65 14.70 -11.29
N LEU A 80 -15.64 15.16 -12.02
CA LEU A 80 -14.46 15.83 -11.47
C LEU A 80 -14.70 17.34 -11.42
N LEU A 81 -14.60 17.87 -10.21
CA LEU A 81 -14.86 19.27 -9.92
C LEU A 81 -13.56 20.05 -9.72
N PRO A 82 -13.53 21.34 -10.08
CA PRO A 82 -12.37 22.20 -9.90
C PRO A 82 -11.91 22.29 -8.44
N LYS A 83 -10.60 22.13 -8.19
CA LYS A 83 -10.04 22.08 -6.83
C LYS A 83 -10.19 23.39 -6.02
N GLN A 84 -10.25 24.54 -6.70
CA GLN A 84 -10.22 25.87 -6.06
C GLN A 84 -11.49 26.70 -6.34
N GLY A 85 -12.63 26.06 -6.61
CA GLY A 85 -13.91 26.77 -6.80
C GLY A 85 -14.00 27.65 -8.06
N GLY A 86 -12.98 27.66 -8.92
CA GLY A 86 -13.04 28.29 -10.25
C GLY A 86 -13.65 27.37 -11.30
N ASP A 87 -14.01 27.86 -12.48
CA ASP A 87 -14.63 27.04 -13.55
C ASP A 87 -13.67 26.64 -14.67
N ASN A 88 -12.35 26.67 -14.43
CA ASN A 88 -11.37 26.55 -15.51
C ASN A 88 -11.31 25.16 -16.18
N LEU A 89 -11.64 24.10 -15.43
CA LEU A 89 -11.63 22.72 -15.91
C LEU A 89 -12.70 21.91 -15.19
N LYS A 90 -13.57 21.24 -15.95
CA LYS A 90 -14.47 20.18 -15.47
C LYS A 90 -14.24 18.94 -16.30
N ALA A 91 -14.36 17.76 -15.70
CA ALA A 91 -14.27 16.51 -16.45
C ALA A 91 -15.32 15.51 -15.97
N ILE A 92 -15.81 14.68 -16.87
CA ILE A 92 -16.64 13.53 -16.56
C ILE A 92 -15.90 12.31 -17.07
N VAL A 93 -15.64 11.36 -16.17
CA VAL A 93 -14.78 10.21 -16.44
C VAL A 93 -15.52 8.92 -16.10
N SER A 94 -15.51 7.97 -17.02
CA SER A 94 -15.96 6.60 -16.75
C SER A 94 -14.74 5.71 -16.48
N LEU A 95 -14.71 5.09 -15.30
CA LEU A 95 -13.67 4.18 -14.84
C LEU A 95 -14.17 2.73 -14.94
N LEU A 96 -13.31 1.85 -15.45
CA LEU A 96 -13.49 0.39 -15.43
C LEU A 96 -12.22 -0.24 -14.88
N GLY A 97 -12.29 -0.67 -13.61
CA GLY A 97 -11.11 -1.17 -12.89
C GLY A 97 -9.99 -0.13 -12.84
N ASP A 98 -8.85 -0.44 -13.46
CA ASP A 98 -7.68 0.44 -13.55
C ASP A 98 -7.65 1.31 -14.83
N ASN A 99 -8.74 1.38 -15.61
CA ASN A 99 -8.76 2.12 -16.88
C ASN A 99 -9.82 3.22 -16.87
N VAL A 100 -9.43 4.43 -17.27
CA VAL A 100 -10.38 5.43 -17.75
C VAL A 100 -10.77 5.05 -19.17
N ILE A 101 -12.03 4.68 -19.37
CA ILE A 101 -12.55 4.20 -20.66
C ILE A 101 -13.37 5.25 -21.41
N GLN A 102 -13.75 6.33 -20.73
CA GLN A 102 -14.40 7.48 -21.33
C GLN A 102 -14.00 8.74 -20.58
N ALA A 103 -13.74 9.81 -21.31
CA ALA A 103 -13.44 11.11 -20.74
C ALA A 103 -14.13 12.22 -21.56
N GLU A 104 -14.91 13.05 -20.89
CA GLU A 104 -15.44 14.30 -21.40
C GLU A 104 -14.81 15.44 -20.60
N VAL A 105 -14.36 16.48 -21.28
CA VAL A 105 -13.74 17.65 -20.66
C VAL A 105 -14.43 18.94 -21.09
N THR A 106 -14.53 19.87 -20.15
CA THR A 106 -14.91 21.27 -20.39
C THR A 106 -13.80 22.15 -19.87
N ILE A 107 -13.13 22.89 -20.76
CA ILE A 107 -11.98 23.74 -20.47
C ILE A 107 -12.38 25.18 -20.76
N LYS A 108 -12.11 26.10 -19.83
CA LYS A 108 -12.31 27.53 -20.09
C LYS A 108 -11.34 27.99 -21.18
N ASN A 109 -11.87 28.51 -22.27
CA ASN A 109 -11.08 28.97 -23.41
C ASN A 109 -11.67 30.28 -23.96
N PRO A 110 -11.01 31.43 -23.78
CA PRO A 110 -11.53 32.73 -24.22
C PRO A 110 -11.59 32.86 -25.75
N LYS A 111 -10.90 32.00 -26.50
CA LYS A 111 -10.90 32.01 -27.97
C LYS A 111 -12.15 31.35 -28.57
N VAL A 112 -12.94 30.64 -27.77
CA VAL A 112 -14.15 29.91 -28.22
C VAL A 112 -15.39 30.70 -27.86
N ALA A 113 -16.37 30.77 -28.77
CA ALA A 113 -17.66 31.39 -28.51
C ALA A 113 -18.33 30.74 -27.28
N GLY A 114 -18.74 31.56 -26.31
CA GLY A 114 -19.27 31.08 -25.02
C GLY A 114 -18.21 30.81 -23.95
N GLY A 115 -16.92 30.99 -24.25
CA GLY A 115 -15.82 30.98 -23.27
C GLY A 115 -15.40 29.60 -22.75
N PHE A 116 -16.01 28.52 -23.25
CA PHE A 116 -15.72 27.15 -22.86
C PHE A 116 -15.57 26.25 -24.09
N PHE A 117 -14.50 25.47 -24.10
CA PHE A 117 -14.25 24.41 -25.06
C PHE A 117 -14.67 23.07 -24.47
N ARG A 118 -15.49 22.31 -25.20
CA ARG A 118 -15.93 20.96 -24.80
C ARG A 118 -15.39 19.94 -25.78
N SER A 119 -14.94 18.81 -25.24
CA SER A 119 -14.47 17.71 -26.06
C SER A 119 -14.63 16.36 -25.35
N VAL A 120 -14.81 15.32 -26.16
CA VAL A 120 -14.99 13.95 -25.70
C VAL A 120 -13.92 13.07 -26.33
N ALA A 121 -13.30 12.22 -25.53
CA ALA A 121 -12.41 11.17 -26.00
C ALA A 121 -13.17 10.17 -26.87
N GLN A 122 -12.55 9.71 -27.95
CA GLN A 122 -13.12 8.65 -28.78
C GLN A 122 -13.27 7.35 -27.97
N PRO A 123 -14.28 6.50 -28.26
CA PRO A 123 -14.58 5.30 -27.47
C PRO A 123 -13.47 4.22 -27.48
N ASP A 124 -12.59 4.22 -28.47
CA ASP A 124 -11.46 3.29 -28.60
C ASP A 124 -10.28 3.65 -27.68
N VAL A 125 -10.36 4.79 -26.98
CA VAL A 125 -9.25 5.34 -26.20
C VAL A 125 -9.42 4.98 -24.73
N GLN A 126 -8.35 4.41 -24.15
CA GLN A 126 -8.31 4.10 -22.74
C GLN A 126 -7.04 4.65 -22.09
N TRP A 127 -7.17 5.18 -20.88
CA TRP A 127 -6.03 5.56 -20.04
C TRP A 127 -5.88 4.55 -18.93
N LYS A 128 -4.84 3.73 -19.02
CA LYS A 128 -4.47 2.85 -17.91
C LYS A 128 -3.85 3.66 -16.77
N LEU A 129 -4.48 3.60 -15.61
CA LEU A 129 -4.01 4.19 -14.37
C LEU A 129 -3.06 3.20 -13.69
N GLN A 130 -1.78 3.29 -14.04
CA GLN A 130 -0.73 2.41 -13.49
C GLN A 130 -0.74 2.35 -11.95
N GLN A 131 -1.15 3.43 -11.29
CA GLN A 131 -1.27 3.49 -9.83
C GLN A 131 -2.28 2.47 -9.28
N LEU A 132 -3.45 2.32 -9.91
CA LEU A 132 -4.46 1.33 -9.50
C LEU A 132 -4.01 -0.09 -9.84
N GLN A 133 -3.32 -0.27 -10.96
CA GLN A 133 -2.72 -1.57 -11.30
C GLN A 133 -1.67 -1.99 -10.26
N ASP A 134 -0.75 -1.09 -9.93
CA ASP A 134 0.32 -1.35 -8.98
C ASP A 134 -0.23 -1.60 -7.58
N LEU A 135 -1.20 -0.80 -7.13
CA LEU A 135 -1.95 -1.02 -5.89
C LEU A 135 -2.43 -2.48 -5.81
N GLY A 136 -3.16 -2.93 -6.82
CA GLY A 136 -3.70 -4.29 -6.87
C GLY A 136 -2.61 -5.38 -6.92
N ASN A 137 -1.52 -5.13 -7.64
CA ASN A 137 -0.41 -6.08 -7.75
C ASN A 137 0.36 -6.23 -6.41
N HIS A 138 0.61 -5.13 -5.70
CA HIS A 138 1.24 -5.16 -4.38
C HIS A 138 0.36 -5.88 -3.35
N ILE A 139 -0.94 -5.61 -3.34
CA ILE A 139 -1.90 -6.32 -2.47
C ILE A 139 -1.91 -7.82 -2.79
N ALA A 140 -1.98 -8.19 -4.07
CA ALA A 140 -1.96 -9.59 -4.49
C ALA A 140 -0.72 -10.33 -3.98
N ARG A 141 0.49 -9.76 -4.15
CA ARG A 141 1.73 -10.37 -3.63
C ARG A 141 1.69 -10.52 -2.10
N ALA A 142 1.26 -9.49 -1.38
CA ALA A 142 1.12 -9.58 0.08
C ALA A 142 0.14 -10.69 0.51
N THR A 143 -0.97 -10.88 -0.21
CA THR A 143 -1.93 -11.95 0.10
C THR A 143 -1.36 -13.36 -0.13
N ILE A 144 -0.60 -13.55 -1.20
CA ILE A 144 0.05 -14.84 -1.49
C ILE A 144 1.04 -15.18 -0.37
N SER A 145 1.93 -14.26 -0.02
CA SER A 145 2.89 -14.46 1.07
C SER A 145 2.21 -14.71 2.42
N LEU A 146 1.12 -14.01 2.74
CA LEU A 146 0.37 -14.25 3.97
C LEU A 146 -0.26 -15.65 4.01
N CYS A 147 -0.82 -16.14 2.90
CA CYS A 147 -1.42 -17.47 2.87
C CYS A 147 -0.37 -18.57 2.99
N GLU A 148 0.81 -18.39 2.38
CA GLU A 148 1.95 -19.27 2.60
C GLU A 148 2.36 -19.28 4.07
N MET A 149 2.41 -18.11 4.70
CA MET A 149 2.76 -17.99 6.11
C MET A 149 1.75 -18.62 7.05
N GLU A 150 0.46 -18.43 6.81
CA GLU A 150 -0.60 -19.04 7.62
C GLU A 150 -0.55 -20.58 7.51
N ASN A 151 -0.36 -21.13 6.31
CA ASN A 151 -0.19 -22.57 6.12
C ASN A 151 1.03 -23.11 6.86
N ASN A 152 2.17 -22.42 6.74
CA ASN A 152 3.40 -22.80 7.43
C ASN A 152 3.25 -22.76 8.95
N LEU A 153 2.53 -21.77 9.50
CA LEU A 153 2.26 -21.69 10.94
C LEU A 153 1.30 -22.78 11.40
N ASN A 154 0.23 -23.06 10.67
CA ASN A 154 -0.73 -24.10 11.04
C ASN A 154 -0.06 -25.48 11.05
N ALA A 155 0.72 -25.82 10.01
CA ALA A 155 1.47 -27.08 9.95
C ALA A 155 2.44 -27.26 11.13
N ARG A 156 3.05 -26.17 11.62
CA ARG A 156 3.94 -26.18 12.79
C ARG A 156 3.20 -26.31 14.12
N CYS A 157 2.02 -25.73 14.22
CA CYS A 157 1.17 -25.84 15.41
C CYS A 157 0.56 -27.24 15.56
N GLU A 158 0.36 -27.95 14.44
CA GLU A 158 -0.21 -29.31 14.41
C GLU A 158 0.85 -30.41 14.58
N SER A 159 2.15 -30.09 14.50
CA SER A 159 3.22 -31.08 14.67
C SER A 159 3.44 -31.44 16.14
N ASP A 160 3.53 -32.74 16.45
CA ASP A 160 3.80 -33.26 17.80
C ASP A 160 5.19 -32.87 18.36
N SER A 161 6.12 -32.48 17.49
CA SER A 161 7.44 -31.93 17.87
C SER A 161 7.40 -30.41 17.99
N ASP A 162 8.09 -29.83 18.99
CA ASP A 162 8.26 -28.37 19.09
C ASP A 162 9.08 -27.84 17.91
N SER A 163 8.39 -27.46 16.84
CA SER A 163 8.98 -27.05 15.56
C SER A 163 9.27 -25.55 15.49
N PHE A 164 9.05 -24.82 16.59
CA PHE A 164 9.38 -23.40 16.73
C PHE A 164 10.77 -23.24 17.36
N SER A 165 11.55 -22.34 16.79
CA SER A 165 12.93 -22.06 17.20
C SER A 165 13.26 -20.57 17.05
N VAL A 166 14.53 -20.21 17.25
CA VAL A 166 15.01 -18.84 17.00
C VAL A 166 15.06 -18.55 15.50
N GLU A 167 15.39 -19.56 14.69
CA GLU A 167 15.44 -19.49 13.24
C GLU A 167 14.04 -19.23 12.65
N THR A 168 13.02 -19.92 13.16
CA THR A 168 11.63 -19.64 12.74
C THR A 168 11.18 -18.25 13.14
N GLY A 169 11.61 -17.75 14.31
CA GLY A 169 11.33 -16.38 14.74
C GLY A 169 11.96 -15.35 13.79
N THR A 170 13.18 -15.64 13.32
CA THR A 170 13.89 -14.80 12.34
C THR A 170 13.19 -14.82 10.98
N LEU A 171 12.75 -16.00 10.53
CA LEU A 171 11.96 -16.14 9.30
C LEU A 171 10.66 -15.32 9.38
N LEU A 172 9.88 -15.50 10.46
CA LEU A 172 8.62 -14.78 10.67
C LEU A 172 8.82 -13.27 10.69
N LEU A 173 9.90 -12.79 11.30
CA LEU A 173 10.24 -11.37 11.33
C LEU A 173 10.54 -10.83 9.93
N ASN A 174 11.34 -11.56 9.14
CA ASN A 174 11.69 -11.16 7.78
C ASN A 174 10.47 -11.15 6.87
N GLU A 175 9.62 -12.17 6.95
CA GLU A 175 8.37 -12.26 6.18
C GLU A 175 7.38 -11.17 6.58
N ALA A 176 7.20 -10.91 7.87
CA ALA A 176 6.34 -9.82 8.35
C ALA A 176 6.81 -8.45 7.83
N ARG A 177 8.14 -8.23 7.74
CA ARG A 177 8.72 -7.02 7.14
C ARG A 177 8.46 -6.95 5.65
N ALA A 178 8.72 -8.03 4.90
CA ALA A 178 8.49 -8.08 3.46
C ALA A 178 7.02 -7.83 3.09
N ILE A 179 6.09 -8.47 3.80
CA ILE A 179 4.64 -8.25 3.61
C ILE A 179 4.28 -6.80 3.93
N LYS A 180 4.80 -6.24 5.03
CA LYS A 180 4.57 -4.83 5.38
C LYS A 180 5.11 -3.87 4.33
N ASP A 181 6.25 -4.18 3.70
CA ASP A 181 6.82 -3.38 2.63
C ASP A 181 5.94 -3.42 1.38
N GLU A 182 5.41 -4.59 0.98
CA GLU A 182 4.42 -4.70 -0.10
C GLU A 182 3.18 -3.84 0.17
N ILE A 183 2.65 -3.87 1.40
CA ILE A 183 1.51 -3.01 1.80
C ILE A 183 1.89 -1.52 1.75
N SER A 184 3.11 -1.17 2.13
CA SER A 184 3.63 0.20 2.07
C SER A 184 3.76 0.71 0.63
N PHE A 185 4.21 -0.15 -0.29
CA PHE A 185 4.26 0.17 -1.71
C PHE A 185 2.87 0.30 -2.32
N ALA A 186 1.93 -0.58 -1.94
CA ALA A 186 0.52 -0.48 -2.30
C ALA A 186 -0.05 0.89 -1.91
N ARG A 187 0.13 1.29 -0.64
CA ARG A 187 -0.29 2.60 -0.13
C ARG A 187 0.35 3.76 -0.88
N SER A 188 1.67 3.70 -1.11
CA SER A 188 2.41 4.75 -1.81
C SER A 188 1.92 4.95 -3.25
N SER A 189 1.45 3.89 -3.92
CA SER A 189 0.98 3.95 -5.31
C SER A 189 -0.20 4.91 -5.52
N ILE A 190 -1.09 5.04 -4.53
CA ILE A 190 -2.27 5.91 -4.60
C ILE A 190 -2.11 7.25 -3.86
N LEU A 191 -1.20 7.34 -2.90
CA LEU A 191 -0.92 8.60 -2.20
C LEU A 191 -0.11 9.56 -3.07
N LEU A 192 0.88 9.05 -3.80
CA LEU A 192 1.80 9.87 -4.59
C LEU A 192 1.35 9.97 -6.04
N PRO A 193 1.13 11.19 -6.59
CA PRO A 193 0.73 11.34 -7.97
C PRO A 193 1.86 10.97 -8.93
N ARG A 194 1.58 10.11 -9.90
CA ARG A 194 2.51 9.81 -11.00
C ARG A 194 2.25 10.70 -12.20
N LYS A 195 2.83 11.91 -12.15
CA LYS A 195 2.72 12.89 -13.24
C LYS A 195 3.67 12.52 -14.39
N ARG A 196 3.14 12.53 -15.60
CA ARG A 196 3.94 12.49 -16.83
C ARG A 196 4.52 13.87 -17.11
N SER A 197 5.71 13.91 -17.69
CA SER A 197 6.31 15.13 -18.24
C SER A 197 5.47 15.67 -19.40
N LEU A 198 5.61 16.96 -19.69
CA LEU A 198 4.89 17.58 -20.83
C LEU A 198 5.25 16.91 -22.16
N LEU A 199 6.52 16.53 -22.33
CA LEU A 199 6.99 15.84 -23.54
C LEU A 199 6.29 14.48 -23.71
N GLU A 200 6.20 13.70 -22.64
CA GLU A 200 5.48 12.43 -22.66
C GLU A 200 4.00 12.65 -23.00
N LEU A 201 3.35 13.67 -22.42
CA LEU A 201 1.94 13.98 -22.71
C LEU A 201 1.69 14.40 -24.16
N CYS A 202 2.64 15.12 -24.79
CA CYS A 202 2.55 15.47 -26.22
C CYS A 202 2.52 14.24 -27.12
N TYR A 203 3.27 13.19 -26.76
CA TYR A 203 3.35 11.94 -27.53
C TYR A 203 2.39 10.85 -27.01
N PHE A 204 1.65 11.13 -25.93
CA PHE A 204 0.74 10.17 -25.34
C PHE A 204 -0.51 10.01 -26.23
N PRO A 205 -0.71 8.87 -26.93
CA PRO A 205 -1.73 8.76 -27.97
C PRO A 205 -3.16 9.16 -27.54
N PRO A 206 -3.61 8.83 -26.31
CA PRO A 206 -4.94 9.22 -25.85
C PRO A 206 -5.24 10.73 -25.88
N THR A 207 -4.25 11.61 -25.69
CA THR A 207 -4.49 13.08 -25.71
C THR A 207 -4.84 13.61 -27.11
N ARG A 208 -4.55 12.84 -28.17
CA ARG A 208 -4.80 13.24 -29.57
C ARG A 208 -6.13 12.74 -30.11
N LYS A 209 -6.86 11.95 -29.33
CA LYS A 209 -8.07 11.24 -29.75
C LYS A 209 -9.35 11.87 -29.19
N PHE A 210 -9.35 13.19 -29.06
CA PHE A 210 -10.47 13.98 -28.61
C PHE A 210 -11.26 14.53 -29.81
N VAL A 211 -12.57 14.62 -29.69
CA VAL A 211 -13.47 15.14 -30.73
C VAL A 211 -14.41 16.18 -30.09
N PRO A 212 -14.32 17.47 -30.51
CA PRO A 212 -13.29 18.05 -31.39
C PRO A 212 -11.86 17.95 -30.81
N PRO A 213 -10.79 17.97 -31.62
CA PRO A 213 -9.42 17.91 -31.12
C PRO A 213 -9.14 19.00 -30.09
N LEU A 214 -8.39 18.67 -29.04
CA LEU A 214 -7.99 19.64 -28.02
C LEU A 214 -7.25 20.83 -28.66
N PRO A 215 -7.36 22.05 -28.10
CA PRO A 215 -6.54 23.18 -28.53
C PRO A 215 -5.05 22.82 -28.47
N GLN A 216 -4.27 23.26 -29.46
CA GLN A 216 -2.84 22.89 -29.61
C GLN A 216 -1.97 23.28 -28.41
N ASP A 217 -2.40 24.27 -27.64
CA ASP A 217 -1.76 24.75 -26.43
C ASP A 217 -2.18 23.96 -25.17
N ASN A 218 -3.04 22.96 -25.27
CA ASN A 218 -3.57 22.21 -24.13
C ASN A 218 -3.20 20.73 -24.17
N LEU A 219 -2.69 20.21 -23.05
CA LEU A 219 -2.43 18.80 -22.81
C LEU A 219 -3.21 18.31 -21.59
N LEU A 220 -3.72 17.08 -21.65
CA LEU A 220 -4.48 16.48 -20.57
C LEU A 220 -3.75 15.29 -19.94
N SER A 221 -3.96 15.12 -18.63
CA SER A 221 -3.47 13.98 -17.87
C SER A 221 -4.50 13.51 -16.85
N PHE A 222 -4.60 12.19 -16.67
CA PHE A 222 -5.37 11.55 -15.62
C PHE A 222 -4.45 10.79 -14.69
N TYR A 223 -4.62 10.96 -13.37
CA TYR A 223 -3.84 10.26 -12.36
C TYR A 223 -4.60 10.17 -11.03
N ILE A 224 -4.10 9.34 -10.11
CA ILE A 224 -4.61 9.26 -8.74
C ILE A 224 -3.72 10.09 -7.81
N SER A 225 -4.30 10.82 -6.86
CA SER A 225 -3.58 11.53 -5.81
C SER A 225 -4.39 11.50 -4.53
N SER A 226 -3.86 10.87 -3.47
CA SER A 226 -4.52 10.80 -2.16
C SER A 226 -5.99 10.35 -2.26
N CYS A 227 -6.22 9.20 -2.89
CA CYS A 227 -7.57 8.63 -3.11
C CYS A 227 -8.50 9.46 -4.02
N ARG A 228 -7.97 10.47 -4.74
CA ARG A 228 -8.72 11.25 -5.72
C ARG A 228 -8.33 10.90 -7.13
N LEU A 229 -9.32 10.78 -8.02
CA LEU A 229 -9.11 10.82 -9.45
C LEU A 229 -8.95 12.27 -9.89
N VAL A 230 -7.83 12.59 -10.53
CA VAL A 230 -7.48 13.94 -10.95
C VAL A 230 -7.37 14.01 -12.46
N CYS A 231 -7.99 15.03 -13.04
CA CYS A 231 -7.78 15.48 -14.41
C CYS A 231 -7.01 16.80 -14.36
N ALA A 232 -5.84 16.84 -14.98
CA ALA A 232 -5.02 18.04 -15.10
C ALA A 232 -4.97 18.49 -16.56
N SER A 233 -5.21 19.79 -16.79
CA SER A 233 -5.01 20.47 -18.06
C SER A 233 -3.80 21.38 -17.96
N TYR A 234 -2.81 21.13 -18.81
CA TYR A 234 -1.59 21.90 -18.95
C TYR A 234 -1.75 22.82 -20.15
N GLN A 235 -1.91 24.12 -19.90
CA GLN A 235 -2.01 25.12 -20.95
C GLN A 235 -0.68 25.83 -21.13
N ILE A 236 -0.08 25.68 -22.31
CA ILE A 236 1.11 26.41 -22.72
C ILE A 236 0.69 27.86 -23.01
N VAL A 237 1.29 28.81 -22.32
CA VAL A 237 0.98 30.24 -22.47
C VAL A 237 2.24 31.05 -22.74
N PRO A 238 2.15 32.19 -23.43
CA PRO A 238 3.30 33.07 -23.62
C PRO A 238 3.94 33.46 -22.28
N LYS A 239 5.27 33.57 -22.25
CA LYS A 239 6.02 33.96 -21.03
C LYS A 239 5.63 35.35 -20.50
N THR A 240 5.06 36.19 -21.36
CA THR A 240 4.51 37.50 -21.01
C THR A 240 3.25 37.42 -20.16
N VAL A 241 2.48 36.32 -20.25
CA VAL A 241 1.26 36.08 -19.47
C VAL A 241 1.60 35.34 -18.18
N ASN A 242 2.46 34.34 -18.26
CA ASN A 242 2.93 33.59 -17.11
C ASN A 242 4.44 33.35 -17.27
N PRO A 243 5.31 33.80 -16.35
CA PRO A 243 6.76 33.65 -16.46
C PRO A 243 7.23 32.19 -16.67
N GLN A 244 6.46 31.21 -16.16
CA GLN A 244 6.73 29.78 -16.32
C GLN A 244 6.37 29.26 -17.72
N GLY A 245 5.66 30.05 -18.52
CA GLY A 245 5.13 29.66 -19.83
C GLY A 245 4.04 28.58 -19.77
N LEU A 246 3.50 28.31 -18.58
CA LEU A 246 2.61 27.20 -18.32
C LEU A 246 1.58 27.55 -17.24
N THR A 247 0.31 27.30 -17.54
CA THR A 247 -0.78 27.38 -16.56
C THR A 247 -1.37 25.98 -16.38
N VAL A 248 -1.65 25.59 -15.14
CA VAL A 248 -2.20 24.26 -14.81
C VAL A 248 -3.55 24.41 -14.16
N PHE A 249 -4.56 23.78 -14.74
CA PHE A 249 -5.90 23.66 -14.17
C PHE A 249 -6.14 22.22 -13.74
N MET A 250 -6.80 22.02 -12.60
CA MET A 250 -7.10 20.69 -12.07
C MET A 250 -8.55 20.59 -11.67
N SER A 251 -9.17 19.47 -12.05
CA SER A 251 -10.41 18.98 -11.49
C SER A 251 -10.18 17.61 -10.85
N GLU A 252 -10.84 17.36 -9.74
CA GLU A 252 -10.67 16.12 -8.98
C GLU A 252 -12.01 15.63 -8.42
N CYS A 253 -12.08 14.32 -8.19
CA CYS A 253 -13.20 13.66 -7.53
C CYS A 253 -12.65 12.68 -6.50
N GLN A 254 -13.28 12.58 -5.34
CA GLN A 254 -12.94 11.57 -4.34
C GLN A 254 -13.40 10.20 -4.84
N LEU A 255 -12.58 9.17 -4.65
CA LEU A 255 -12.94 7.78 -4.89
C LEU A 255 -13.12 7.09 -3.53
N PRO A 256 -14.36 6.97 -3.00
CA PRO A 256 -14.60 6.48 -1.64
C PRO A 256 -14.02 5.08 -1.39
N PHE A 257 -14.07 4.20 -2.39
CA PHE A 257 -13.51 2.85 -2.27
C PHE A 257 -11.99 2.86 -2.02
N LEU A 258 -11.26 3.90 -2.46
CA LEU A 258 -9.83 4.02 -2.18
C LEU A 258 -9.55 4.47 -0.75
N ASP A 259 -10.46 5.21 -0.11
CA ASP A 259 -10.34 5.54 1.31
C ASP A 259 -10.49 4.29 2.17
N GLU A 260 -11.47 3.45 1.88
CA GLU A 260 -11.69 2.16 2.56
C GLU A 260 -10.49 1.22 2.39
N VAL A 261 -9.94 1.16 1.17
CA VAL A 261 -8.70 0.42 0.89
C VAL A 261 -7.55 0.99 1.70
N LEU A 262 -7.35 2.32 1.70
CA LEU A 262 -6.26 2.96 2.42
C LEU A 262 -6.36 2.70 3.93
N GLU A 263 -7.55 2.78 4.50
CA GLU A 263 -7.83 2.44 5.90
C GLU A 263 -7.45 0.98 6.20
N SER A 264 -7.93 0.05 5.38
CA SER A 264 -7.62 -1.38 5.52
C SER A 264 -6.11 -1.66 5.43
N LEU A 265 -5.40 -1.00 4.50
CA LEU A 265 -3.93 -1.10 4.40
C LEU A 265 -3.24 -0.57 5.67
N ASN A 266 -3.70 0.56 6.24
CA ASN A 266 -3.12 1.11 7.47
C ASN A 266 -3.33 0.16 8.68
N LEU A 267 -4.53 -0.42 8.82
CA LEU A 267 -4.83 -1.40 9.86
C LEU A 267 -3.96 -2.67 9.69
N ALA A 268 -3.81 -3.15 8.47
CA ALA A 268 -2.95 -4.30 8.15
C ALA A 268 -1.48 -4.03 8.53
N MET A 269 -0.96 -2.85 8.22
CA MET A 269 0.39 -2.42 8.60
C MET A 269 0.56 -2.31 10.11
N LEU A 270 -0.46 -1.83 10.84
CA LEU A 270 -0.43 -1.73 12.30
C LEU A 270 -0.26 -3.11 12.95
N SER A 271 -1.04 -4.10 12.49
CA SER A 271 -0.95 -5.49 12.99
C SER A 271 0.44 -6.08 12.76
N LEU A 272 1.01 -5.91 11.56
CA LEU A 272 2.36 -6.38 11.25
C LEU A 272 3.42 -5.63 12.05
N GLN A 273 3.31 -4.30 12.18
CA GLN A 273 4.27 -3.51 12.93
C GLN A 273 4.31 -3.91 14.40
N LYS A 274 3.15 -4.23 14.99
CA LYS A 274 3.07 -4.76 16.36
C LYS A 274 3.80 -6.10 16.49
N LEU A 275 3.58 -7.03 15.56
CA LEU A 275 4.29 -8.32 15.53
C LEU A 275 5.80 -8.13 15.38
N ILE A 276 6.23 -7.29 14.44
CA ILE A 276 7.65 -6.98 14.20
C ILE A 276 8.30 -6.47 15.49
N SER A 277 7.67 -5.52 16.18
CA SER A 277 8.19 -4.99 17.44
C SER A 277 8.33 -6.08 18.51
N TYR A 278 7.36 -7.00 18.65
CA TYR A 278 7.50 -8.12 19.60
C TYR A 278 8.65 -9.05 19.23
N LEU A 279 8.77 -9.44 17.96
CA LEU A 279 9.83 -10.34 17.49
C LEU A 279 11.22 -9.71 17.64
N ASP A 280 11.36 -8.41 17.37
CA ASP A 280 12.62 -7.68 17.57
C ASP A 280 13.01 -7.60 19.05
N MET A 281 12.06 -7.35 19.95
CA MET A 281 12.32 -7.29 21.40
C MET A 281 12.75 -8.64 21.98
N CYS A 282 12.20 -9.74 21.47
CA CYS A 282 12.50 -11.09 21.97
C CYS A 282 13.74 -11.73 21.32
N ARG A 283 14.46 -11.00 20.47
CA ARG A 283 15.65 -11.54 19.79
C ARG A 283 16.81 -11.68 20.80
N PRO A 284 17.38 -12.88 20.97
CA PRO A 284 18.58 -13.02 21.80
C PRO A 284 19.70 -12.16 21.21
N PRO A 285 20.52 -11.49 22.04
CA PRO A 285 21.69 -10.78 21.56
C PRO A 285 22.55 -11.76 20.77
N ILE A 286 23.05 -11.30 19.60
CA ILE A 286 24.02 -12.08 18.84
C ILE A 286 25.22 -12.25 19.77
N THR A 287 25.39 -13.44 20.33
CA THR A 287 26.66 -13.85 20.91
C THR A 287 27.64 -13.80 19.77
N ALA A 288 28.42 -12.71 19.68
CA ALA A 288 29.63 -12.71 18.89
C ALA A 288 30.38 -13.96 19.33
N ASN A 289 30.53 -14.92 18.43
CA ASN A 289 31.44 -16.04 18.63
C ASN A 289 32.81 -15.41 18.84
N LEU A 290 33.19 -15.22 20.10
CA LEU A 290 34.57 -15.03 20.50
C LEU A 290 35.22 -16.40 20.27
N SER A 291 35.82 -16.51 19.08
CA SER A 291 36.83 -17.49 18.72
C SER A 291 37.92 -17.58 19.78
#